data_AF-A0A9D9QNW5-F1
#
_entry.id   AF-A0A9D9QNW5-F1
#
_cell.length_a   1.000
_cell.length_b   1.000
_cell.length_c   1.000
_cell.angle_alpha   90.00
_cell.angle_beta   90.00
_cell.angle_gamma   90.00
#
_symmetry.space_group_name_H-M   'P 1'
#
loop_
_entity.id
_entity.type
_entity.pdbx_description
1 polymer ?
#
loop_
_entity_poly.entity_id
_entity_poly.type
_entity_poly.pdbx_seq_one_letter_code
_entity_poly.pdbx_strand_id
1 'polypeptide(L)'
;MPDLLTLFFWPLGVFAFNPLLCAILAGVFTVPVFVPIYSPSSRLALALCALPWWAFCLREASVDPQAPRTDLVALGPLLLVTAVFGAWHLARGHRRPTPPPPRRPRPSSSRFPRRGV
;
A
#
# COMPACT_ATOMS: atom_id res chain seq x y z
N MET A 1 24.23 15.04 -23.52
CA MET A 1 22.93 15.38 -22.90
C MET A 1 22.45 14.11 -22.22
N PRO A 2 22.13 14.09 -20.92
CA PRO A 2 21.57 12.89 -20.31
C PRO A 2 20.25 12.56 -21.02
N ASP A 3 20.13 11.36 -21.56
CA ASP A 3 18.90 10.94 -22.25
C ASP A 3 17.74 10.99 -21.25
N LEU A 4 16.60 11.52 -21.68
CA LEU A 4 15.37 11.62 -20.87
C LEU A 4 14.99 10.27 -20.25
N LEU A 5 15.28 9.16 -20.95
CA LEU A 5 15.13 7.81 -20.46
C LEU A 5 16.03 7.53 -19.25
N THR A 6 17.29 7.94 -19.27
CA THR A 6 18.21 7.77 -18.14
C THR A 6 17.74 8.54 -16.92
N LEU A 7 17.16 9.74 -17.11
CA LEU A 7 16.58 10.55 -16.04
C LEU A 7 15.31 9.91 -15.45
N PHE A 8 14.49 9.30 -16.30
CA PHE A 8 13.24 8.63 -15.90
C PHE A 8 13.50 7.30 -15.16
N PHE A 9 14.52 6.54 -15.59
CA PHE A 9 14.95 5.29 -14.97
C PHE A 9 16.00 5.47 -13.86
N TRP A 10 16.50 6.70 -13.65
CA TRP A 10 17.46 7.02 -12.59
C TRP A 10 17.04 6.51 -11.20
N PRO A 11 15.82 6.76 -10.70
CA PRO A 11 15.41 6.24 -9.39
C PRO A 11 15.41 4.70 -9.35
N LEU A 12 15.06 4.04 -10.46
CA LEU A 12 15.14 2.59 -10.59
C LEU A 12 16.57 2.08 -10.48
N GLY A 13 17.55 2.81 -11.02
CA GLY A 13 18.97 2.55 -10.81
C GLY A 13 19.36 2.57 -9.31
N VAL A 14 18.87 3.53 -8.53
CA VAL A 14 19.17 3.61 -7.09
C VAL A 14 18.63 2.39 -6.32
N PHE A 15 17.46 1.88 -6.70
CA PHE A 15 16.87 0.68 -6.09
C PHE A 15 17.50 -0.63 -6.58
N ALA A 16 17.92 -0.69 -7.85
CA ALA A 16 18.56 -1.86 -8.46
C ALA A 16 19.91 -2.22 -7.82
N PHE A 17 20.59 -1.27 -7.17
CA PHE A 17 21.85 -1.55 -6.46
C PHE A 17 21.69 -1.65 -4.94
N ASN A 18 20.45 -1.55 -4.42
CA ASN A 18 20.17 -1.59 -2.99
C ASN A 18 18.93 -2.45 -2.69
N PRO A 19 19.09 -3.78 -2.52
CA PRO A 19 17.97 -4.68 -2.23
C PRO A 19 17.22 -4.29 -0.94
N LEU A 20 17.93 -3.64 0.01
CA LEU A 20 17.34 -3.14 1.26
C LEU A 20 16.35 -1.98 1.02
N LEU A 21 16.65 -1.05 0.11
CA LEU A 21 15.73 0.03 -0.24
C LEU A 21 14.49 -0.51 -0.97
N CYS A 22 14.69 -1.50 -1.84
CA CYS A 22 13.58 -2.22 -2.48
C CYS A 22 12.66 -2.87 -1.43
N ALA A 23 13.25 -3.56 -0.44
CA ALA A 23 12.49 -4.24 0.62
C ALA A 23 11.71 -3.25 1.51
N ILE A 24 12.28 -2.08 1.81
CA ILE A 24 11.59 -1.01 2.54
C ILE A 24 10.34 -0.57 1.75
N LEU A 25 10.50 -0.31 0.45
CA LEU A 25 9.39 0.16 -0.39
C LEU A 25 8.29 -0.90 -0.53
N ALA A 26 8.68 -2.17 -0.74
CA ALA A 26 7.76 -3.30 -0.73
C ALA A 26 7.02 -3.40 0.62
N GLY A 27 7.74 -3.19 1.73
CA GLY A 27 7.18 -3.14 3.08
C GLY A 27 6.14 -2.04 3.27
N VAL A 28 6.38 -0.85 2.73
CA VAL A 28 5.43 0.28 2.80
C VAL A 28 4.08 -0.05 2.15
N PHE A 29 4.08 -0.82 1.04
CA PHE A 29 2.83 -1.30 0.44
C PHE A 29 2.22 -2.50 1.17
N THR A 30 3.05 -3.33 1.81
CA THR A 30 2.62 -4.56 2.50
C THR A 30 1.96 -4.27 3.85
N VAL A 31 2.50 -3.35 4.66
CA VAL A 31 1.99 -3.02 6.00
C VAL A 31 0.50 -2.61 5.99
N PRO A 32 0.04 -1.67 5.13
CA PRO A 32 -1.36 -1.28 5.03
C PRO A 32 -2.32 -2.44 4.70
N VAL A 33 -1.83 -3.48 4.04
CA VAL A 33 -2.62 -4.68 3.72
C VAL A 33 -3.04 -5.40 4.99
N PHE A 34 -2.34 -5.26 6.12
CA PHE A 34 -2.72 -5.87 7.40
C PHE A 34 -3.48 -4.91 8.32
N VAL A 35 -3.45 -3.61 8.04
CA VAL A 35 -4.09 -2.59 8.87
C VAL A 35 -5.60 -2.55 8.58
N PRO A 36 -6.48 -2.76 9.58
CA PRO A 36 -7.93 -2.83 9.39
C PRO A 36 -8.61 -1.49 9.08
N ILE A 37 -7.84 -0.40 9.02
CA ILE A 37 -8.29 0.96 8.72
C ILE A 37 -8.71 1.09 7.24
N TYR A 38 -8.05 0.33 6.34
CA TYR A 38 -8.27 0.42 4.90
C TYR A 38 -9.47 -0.43 4.43
N SER A 39 -10.16 0.05 3.38
CA SER A 39 -11.18 -0.74 2.68
C SER A 39 -10.58 -2.05 2.11
N PRO A 40 -11.35 -3.15 2.04
CA PRO A 40 -10.85 -4.42 1.48
C PRO A 40 -10.38 -4.26 0.03
N SER A 41 -11.06 -3.42 -0.77
CA SER A 41 -10.65 -3.09 -2.13
C SER A 41 -9.29 -2.40 -2.21
N SER A 42 -9.02 -1.44 -1.31
CA SER A 42 -7.72 -0.75 -1.26
C SER A 42 -6.61 -1.67 -0.74
N ARG A 43 -6.92 -2.57 0.21
CA ARG A 43 -5.96 -3.57 0.70
C ARG A 43 -5.55 -4.53 -0.42
N LEU A 44 -6.51 -4.97 -1.25
CA LEU A 44 -6.22 -5.82 -2.40
C LEU A 44 -5.39 -5.08 -3.46
N ALA A 45 -5.71 -3.82 -3.76
CA ALA A 45 -4.92 -2.98 -4.66
C ALA A 45 -3.47 -2.81 -4.18
N LEU A 46 -3.27 -2.53 -2.88
CA LEU A 46 -1.94 -2.40 -2.28
C LEU A 46 -1.17 -3.72 -2.26
N ALA A 47 -1.84 -4.85 -2.01
CA ALA A 47 -1.24 -6.18 -2.10
C ALA A 47 -0.75 -6.48 -3.52
N LEU A 48 -1.57 -6.18 -4.54
CA LEU A 48 -1.18 -6.33 -5.94
C LEU A 48 -0.01 -5.41 -6.32
N CYS A 49 0.05 -4.21 -5.75
CA CYS A 49 1.20 -3.33 -5.95
C CYS A 49 2.47 -3.85 -5.27
N ALA A 50 2.35 -4.48 -4.10
CA ALA A 50 3.50 -5.01 -3.35
C ALA A 50 4.16 -6.22 -4.04
N LEU A 51 3.41 -7.05 -4.77
CA LEU A 51 3.92 -8.27 -5.42
C LEU A 51 5.06 -8.01 -6.43
N PRO A 52 4.92 -7.10 -7.41
CA PRO A 52 6.00 -6.73 -8.32
C PRO A 52 7.25 -6.23 -7.58
N TRP A 53 7.06 -5.46 -6.51
CA TRP A 53 8.17 -4.94 -5.71
C TRP A 53 8.91 -6.07 -4.98
N TRP A 54 8.21 -7.02 -4.36
CA TRP A 54 8.84 -8.20 -3.75
C TRP A 54 9.54 -9.09 -4.78
N ALA A 55 8.92 -9.31 -5.95
CA ALA A 55 9.53 -10.07 -7.04
C ALA A 55 10.83 -9.42 -7.53
N PHE A 56 10.84 -8.08 -7.65
CA PHE A 56 12.03 -7.32 -8.00
C PHE A 56 13.11 -7.44 -6.91
N CYS A 57 12.77 -7.29 -5.62
CA CYS A 57 13.76 -7.43 -4.55
C CYS A 57 14.37 -8.84 -4.47
N LEU A 58 13.56 -9.89 -4.67
CA LEU A 58 14.04 -11.27 -4.68
C LEU A 58 15.01 -11.50 -5.84
N ARG A 59 14.70 -10.92 -7.01
CA ARG A 59 15.58 -10.98 -8.18
C ARG A 59 16.88 -10.23 -7.94
N GLU A 60 16.83 -9.03 -7.40
CA GLU A 60 18.03 -8.27 -7.01
C GLU A 60 18.89 -8.99 -5.97
N ALA A 61 18.28 -9.77 -5.07
CA ALA A 61 19.02 -10.57 -4.09
C ALA A 61 19.66 -11.85 -4.69
N SER A 62 19.24 -12.29 -5.89
CA SER A 62 19.65 -13.56 -6.50
C SER A 62 20.46 -13.42 -7.78
N VAL A 63 20.41 -12.26 -8.43
CA VAL A 63 21.13 -11.98 -9.68
C VAL A 63 22.52 -11.43 -9.37
N ASP A 64 23.50 -11.90 -10.14
CA ASP A 64 24.89 -11.42 -10.07
C ASP A 64 24.94 -9.91 -10.39
N PRO A 65 25.59 -9.07 -9.55
CA PRO A 65 25.66 -7.64 -9.77
C PRO A 65 26.27 -7.23 -11.12
N GLN A 66 27.03 -8.12 -11.78
CA GLN A 66 27.66 -7.91 -13.09
C GLN A 66 26.76 -8.32 -14.28
N ALA A 67 25.58 -8.91 -14.04
CA ALA A 67 24.70 -9.37 -15.11
C ALA A 67 24.07 -8.19 -15.89
N PRO A 68 23.81 -8.34 -17.20
CA PRO A 68 23.17 -7.31 -18.00
C PRO A 68 21.75 -7.00 -17.50
N ARG A 69 21.52 -5.74 -17.12
CA ARG A 69 20.30 -5.21 -16.49
C ARG A 69 19.17 -4.88 -17.47
N THR A 70 18.95 -5.74 -18.47
CA THR A 70 17.86 -5.54 -19.44
C THR A 70 16.47 -5.70 -18.80
N ASP A 71 16.41 -6.36 -17.66
CA ASP A 71 15.22 -6.50 -16.83
C ASP A 71 14.73 -5.18 -16.23
N LEU A 72 15.60 -4.19 -15.99
CA LEU A 72 15.18 -2.85 -15.54
C LEU A 72 14.35 -2.12 -16.60
N VAL A 73 14.62 -2.34 -17.88
CA VAL A 73 13.88 -1.71 -18.98
C VAL A 73 12.48 -2.33 -19.10
N ALA A 74 12.36 -3.63 -18.84
CA ALA A 74 11.10 -4.36 -18.90
C ALA A 74 10.24 -4.18 -17.62
N LEU A 75 10.86 -4.30 -16.44
CA LEU A 75 10.19 -4.23 -15.14
C LEU A 75 10.05 -2.81 -14.62
N GLY A 76 10.90 -1.88 -15.05
CA GLY A 76 10.92 -0.51 -14.56
C GLY A 76 9.62 0.25 -14.76
N PRO A 77 8.99 0.24 -15.95
CA PRO A 77 7.69 0.88 -16.17
C PRO A 77 6.61 0.28 -15.26
N LEU A 78 6.61 -1.04 -15.08
CA LEU A 78 5.66 -1.74 -14.21
C LEU A 78 5.81 -1.31 -12.75
N LEU A 79 7.06 -1.27 -12.26
CA LEU A 79 7.39 -0.82 -10.90
C LEU A 79 7.00 0.65 -10.67
N LEU A 80 7.21 1.50 -11.66
CA LEU A 80 6.82 2.90 -11.59
C LEU A 80 5.29 3.06 -11.48
N VAL A 81 4.55 2.34 -12.33
CA VAL A 81 3.08 2.35 -12.30
C VAL A 81 2.56 1.84 -10.96
N THR A 82 3.10 0.74 -10.45
CA THR A 82 2.66 0.19 -9.15
C THR A 82 3.04 1.09 -7.98
N ALA A 83 4.18 1.81 -8.04
CA ALA A 83 4.54 2.80 -7.04
C ALA A 83 3.61 4.02 -7.04
N VAL A 84 3.31 4.59 -8.21
CA VAL A 84 2.39 5.75 -8.31
C VAL A 84 0.99 5.34 -7.87
N PHE A 85 0.50 4.18 -8.32
CA PHE A 85 -0.82 3.67 -7.96
C PHE A 85 -0.93 3.32 -6.47
N GLY A 86 0.10 2.68 -5.91
CA GLY A 86 0.19 2.38 -4.48
C GLY A 86 0.24 3.65 -3.63
N ALA A 87 1.05 4.63 -4.01
CA ALA A 87 1.13 5.93 -3.34
C ALA A 87 -0.21 6.68 -3.39
N TRP A 88 -0.92 6.62 -4.52
CA TRP A 88 -2.25 7.20 -4.65
C TRP A 88 -3.26 6.55 -3.71
N HIS A 89 -3.28 5.23 -3.61
CA HIS A 89 -4.15 4.51 -2.68
C HIS A 89 -3.81 4.77 -1.21
N LEU A 90 -2.53 4.91 -0.89
CA LEU A 90 -2.07 5.34 0.43
C LEU A 90 -2.54 6.75 0.77
N ALA A 91 -2.32 7.71 -0.14
CA ALA A 91 -2.65 9.12 0.04
C ALA A 91 -4.17 9.36 0.12
N ARG A 92 -4.97 8.66 -0.69
CA ARG A 92 -6.43 8.73 -0.65
C ARG A 92 -7.04 8.13 0.62
N GLY A 93 -6.25 7.43 1.45
CA GLY A 93 -6.62 7.01 2.80
C GLY A 93 -8.06 6.55 2.91
N HIS A 94 -8.43 5.46 2.22
CA HIS A 94 -9.79 4.90 2.26
C HIS A 94 -10.10 4.32 3.64
N ARG A 95 -10.36 5.21 4.59
CA ARG A 95 -10.74 4.90 5.97
C ARG A 95 -12.13 4.29 5.94
N ARG A 96 -12.30 3.13 6.57
CA ARG A 96 -13.64 2.57 6.81
C ARG A 96 -14.51 3.62 7.51
N PRO A 97 -15.78 3.80 7.09
CA PRO A 97 -16.74 4.55 7.87
C PRO A 97 -16.77 3.92 9.27
N THR A 98 -16.43 4.69 10.29
CA THR A 98 -16.54 4.24 11.67
C THR A 98 -18.02 3.91 11.92
N PRO A 99 -18.36 2.69 12.36
CA PRO A 99 -19.76 2.39 12.65
C PRO A 99 -20.25 3.38 13.71
N PRO A 100 -21.46 3.97 13.55
CA PRO A 100 -21.99 4.90 14.54
C PRO A 100 -22.04 4.20 15.90
N PRO A 101 -21.74 4.91 17.00
CA PRO A 101 -21.76 4.30 18.33
C PRO A 101 -23.14 3.66 18.58
N PRO A 102 -23.20 2.53 19.29
CA PRO A 102 -24.47 1.87 19.59
C PRO A 102 -25.40 2.88 20.26
N ARG A 103 -26.60 3.07 19.68
CA ARG A 103 -27.65 3.90 20.29
C ARG A 103 -27.85 3.41 21.71
N ARG A 104 -27.48 4.22 22.70
CA ARG A 104 -27.79 3.91 24.11
C ARG A 104 -29.29 3.57 24.19
N PRO A 105 -29.68 2.48 24.87
CA PRO A 105 -31.09 2.22 25.12
C PRO A 105 -31.66 3.47 25.79
N ARG A 106 -32.71 4.05 25.19
CA ARG A 106 -33.47 5.13 25.84
C ARG A 106 -33.92 4.56 27.19
N PRO A 107 -33.65 5.25 28.32
CA PRO A 107 -34.21 4.82 29.59
C PRO A 107 -35.71 4.72 29.40
N SER A 108 -36.25 3.51 29.57
CA SER A 108 -37.69 3.31 29.57
C SER A 108 -38.22 4.19 30.70
N SER A 109 -39.05 5.16 30.33
CA SER A 109 -39.78 5.95 31.31
C SER A 109 -40.58 4.96 32.15
N SER A 110 -40.07 4.68 33.35
CA SER A 110 -40.74 3.90 34.38
C SER A 110 -42.13 4.48 34.54
N ARG A 111 -43.15 3.65 34.26
CA ARG A 111 -44.54 3.91 34.66
C ARG A 111 -44.53 4.30 36.13
N PHE A 112 -44.85 5.55 36.41
CA PHE A 112 -45.31 5.96 37.73
C PHE A 112 -46.56 5.12 38.05
N PRO A 113 -46.61 4.41 39.18
CA PRO A 113 -47.87 3.91 39.68
C PRO A 113 -48.70 5.12 40.14
N ARG A 114 -49.82 5.39 39.47
CA ARG A 114 -50.87 6.28 40.01
C ARG A 114 -51.37 5.65 41.30
N ARG A 115 -50.92 6.17 42.45
CA ARG A 115 -51.56 5.99 43.74
C ARG A 115 -52.60 7.08 43.93
N GLY A 116 -53.83 6.67 44.22
CA GLY A 116 -54.90 7.44 44.90
C GLY A 116 -55.57 8.51 44.05
N VAL A 117 -56.88 8.38 43.78
CA VAL A 117 -57.98 8.78 44.69
C VAL A 117 -59.15 7.82 44.46
#